data_AF-A0A7L2UFS5-F1
#
_entry.id   AF-A0A7L2UFS5-F1
#
_cell.length_a   1.000
_cell.length_b   1.000
_cell.length_c   1.000
_cell.angle_alpha   90.00
_cell.angle_beta   90.00
_cell.angle_gamma   90.00
#
_symmetry.space_group_name_H-M   'P 1'
#
loop_
_entity.id
_entity.type
_entity.pdbx_description
1 polymer ?
#
loop_
_entity_poly.entity_id
_entity_poly.type
_entity_poly.pdbx_seq_one_letter_code
_entity_poly.pdbx_strand_id
1 'polypeptide(L)'
;QVFKPIVEKFNFTFNCDIKRRGYYPQGGGEVVVQMSPVKELSPINLTERGTVTKIYGRAFVAGALPIKLAKDMSAAAVRCIRKEIRDLYINIQPVREPDDQAVGTGSGIIVVAETSTGCLLAGSSLGKRGKNSDKVGIEAAEILLRNLKHGGTVDDSLQDQLIIFMALAKGVSRVKSGPITLHTQTAIHFAEQLTKAKFTVTKSEEEDPSKDTYIIECQGMGMINPNL
;
A
#
# COMPACT_ATOMS: atom_id res chain seq x y z
N GLN A 1 -1.46 -6.59 3.71
CA GLN A 1 -0.04 -6.43 4.12
C GLN A 1 0.27 -4.96 4.36
N VAL A 2 -0.06 -4.04 3.44
CA VAL A 2 0.20 -2.58 3.63
C VAL A 2 -0.99 -1.85 4.27
N PHE A 3 -2.16 -1.90 3.63
CA PHE A 3 -3.34 -1.12 4.06
C PHE A 3 -3.82 -1.43 5.48
N LYS A 4 -4.04 -2.72 5.80
CA LYS A 4 -4.58 -3.15 7.11
C LYS A 4 -3.81 -2.55 8.30
N PRO A 5 -2.49 -2.78 8.47
CA PRO A 5 -1.76 -2.25 9.63
C PRO A 5 -1.83 -0.73 9.78
N ILE A 6 -1.99 0.01 8.68
CA ILE A 6 -2.06 1.46 8.71
C ILE A 6 -3.47 1.95 9.05
N VAL A 7 -4.49 1.36 8.45
CA VAL A 7 -5.88 1.77 8.69
C VAL A 7 -6.36 1.37 10.09
N GLU A 8 -5.81 0.29 10.68
CA GLU A 8 -6.12 -0.09 12.06
C GLU A 8 -5.65 0.97 13.09
N LYS A 9 -4.76 1.89 12.71
CA LYS A 9 -4.38 3.05 13.54
C LYS A 9 -5.54 4.03 13.77
N PHE A 10 -6.63 3.94 13.00
CA PHE A 10 -7.87 4.66 13.26
C PHE A 10 -8.73 4.04 14.39
N ASN A 11 -8.13 3.17 15.22
CA ASN A 11 -8.75 2.53 16.38
C ASN A 11 -9.89 1.56 16.01
N PHE A 12 -9.68 0.78 14.97
CA PHE A 12 -10.50 -0.40 14.67
C PHE A 12 -9.62 -1.55 14.21
N THR A 13 -10.16 -2.77 14.24
CA THR A 13 -9.45 -3.95 13.74
C THR A 13 -10.37 -4.77 12.84
N PHE A 14 -9.77 -5.43 11.85
CA PHE A 14 -10.52 -6.33 10.99
C PHE A 14 -9.67 -7.51 10.53
N ASN A 15 -10.28 -8.67 10.43
CA ASN A 15 -9.68 -9.85 9.83
C ASN A 15 -10.07 -9.90 8.35
N CYS A 16 -9.10 -10.24 7.51
CA CYS A 16 -9.27 -10.41 6.08
C CYS A 16 -8.61 -11.74 5.72
N ASP A 17 -9.45 -12.74 5.49
CA ASP A 17 -9.03 -14.09 5.17
C ASP A 17 -9.28 -14.37 3.68
N ILE A 18 -8.21 -14.72 2.96
CA ILE A 18 -8.28 -15.01 1.54
C ILE A 18 -8.55 -16.50 1.39
N LYS A 19 -9.83 -16.86 1.22
CA LYS A 19 -10.25 -18.25 1.02
C LYS A 19 -9.81 -18.78 -0.34
N ARG A 20 -9.88 -17.93 -1.36
CA ARG A 20 -9.52 -18.29 -2.73
C ARG A 20 -9.08 -17.08 -3.52
N ARG A 21 -7.99 -17.18 -4.27
CA ARG A 21 -7.56 -16.13 -5.20
C ARG A 21 -8.28 -16.31 -6.55
N GLY A 22 -8.67 -15.20 -7.17
CA GLY A 22 -9.27 -15.21 -8.51
C GLY A 22 -8.48 -14.33 -9.46
N TYR A 23 -8.04 -14.91 -10.57
CA TYR A 23 -7.22 -14.21 -11.57
C TYR A 23 -8.06 -13.89 -12.81
N TYR A 24 -7.88 -12.68 -13.35
CA TYR A 24 -8.52 -12.26 -14.60
C TYR A 24 -8.13 -13.20 -15.77
N PRO A 25 -9.05 -13.55 -16.69
CA PRO A 25 -10.43 -13.06 -16.79
C PRO A 25 -11.46 -13.85 -15.97
N GLN A 26 -11.10 -15.02 -15.45
CA GLN A 26 -12.04 -15.94 -14.79
C GLN A 26 -12.56 -15.40 -13.46
N GLY A 27 -11.72 -14.69 -12.71
CA GLY A 27 -12.10 -14.17 -11.39
C GLY A 27 -12.39 -15.32 -10.42
N GLY A 28 -13.49 -15.23 -9.66
CA GLY A 28 -13.89 -16.27 -8.71
C GLY A 28 -13.13 -16.27 -7.38
N GLY A 29 -12.42 -15.18 -7.09
CA GLY A 29 -11.77 -14.97 -5.79
C GLY A 29 -12.80 -14.82 -4.68
N GLU A 30 -12.43 -15.28 -3.49
CA GLU A 30 -13.25 -15.27 -2.29
C GLU A 30 -12.42 -14.75 -1.11
N VAL A 31 -12.95 -13.73 -0.45
CA VAL A 31 -12.34 -13.11 0.72
C VAL A 31 -13.42 -12.98 1.79
N VAL A 32 -13.10 -13.38 3.00
CA VAL A 32 -13.95 -13.20 4.18
C VAL A 32 -13.38 -12.05 5.00
N VAL A 33 -14.14 -10.96 5.14
CA VAL A 33 -13.79 -9.83 5.98
C VAL A 33 -14.68 -9.83 7.21
N GLN A 34 -14.07 -9.77 8.39
CA GLN A 34 -14.75 -9.76 9.68
C GLN A 34 -14.23 -8.58 10.50
N MET A 35 -15.14 -7.80 11.08
CA MET A 35 -14.78 -6.71 11.99
C MET A 35 -15.86 -6.54 13.03
N SER A 36 -15.47 -6.08 14.22
CA SER A 36 -16.42 -5.58 15.20
C SER A 36 -16.78 -4.13 14.85
N PRO A 37 -18.06 -3.73 14.97
CA PRO A 37 -18.44 -2.34 14.77
C PRO A 37 -17.73 -1.45 15.81
N VAL A 38 -17.36 -0.24 15.40
CA VAL A 38 -16.76 0.78 16.28
C VAL A 38 -17.68 1.98 16.41
N LYS A 39 -17.66 2.62 17.59
CA LYS A 39 -18.51 3.78 17.89
C LYS A 39 -18.09 5.01 17.10
N GLU A 40 -16.78 5.23 16.99
CA GLU A 40 -16.17 6.34 16.25
C GLU A 40 -14.73 5.94 15.84
N LEU A 41 -14.19 6.59 14.82
CA LEU A 41 -12.79 6.41 14.38
C LEU A 41 -11.89 7.46 15.05
N SER A 42 -10.67 7.05 15.42
CA SER A 42 -9.65 7.95 15.96
C SER A 42 -8.78 8.55 14.85
N PRO A 43 -8.33 9.82 14.98
CA PRO A 43 -7.45 10.42 14.00
C PRO A 43 -6.04 9.84 14.08
N ILE A 44 -5.29 9.92 12.99
CA ILE A 44 -3.91 9.40 12.91
C ILE A 44 -2.90 10.52 12.73
N ASN A 45 -1.66 10.30 13.16
CA ASN A 45 -0.53 11.17 12.86
C ASN A 45 0.60 10.33 12.25
N LEU A 46 0.76 10.41 10.92
CA LEU A 46 1.79 9.73 10.14
C LEU A 46 2.70 10.75 9.47
N THR A 47 3.39 11.57 10.26
CA THR A 47 4.34 12.58 9.77
C THR A 47 5.80 12.13 9.87
N GLU A 48 6.08 11.14 10.72
CA GLU A 48 7.42 10.62 10.97
C GLU A 48 7.70 9.33 10.20
N ARG A 49 8.61 9.39 9.23
CA ARG A 49 8.96 8.25 8.37
C ARG A 49 9.98 7.31 9.01
N GLY A 50 10.93 7.83 9.79
CA GLY A 50 12.09 7.06 10.23
C GLY A 50 12.97 6.56 9.08
N THR A 51 13.74 5.51 9.34
CA THR A 51 14.65 4.88 8.37
C THR A 51 14.09 3.54 7.89
N VAL A 52 14.40 3.14 6.65
CA VAL A 52 14.00 1.81 6.15
C VAL A 52 14.81 0.73 6.87
N THR A 53 14.14 -0.22 7.51
CA THR A 53 14.77 -1.27 8.32
C THR A 53 14.87 -2.60 7.58
N LYS A 54 13.91 -2.90 6.69
CA LYS A 54 13.91 -4.10 5.85
C LYS A 54 13.00 -3.93 4.64
N ILE A 55 13.26 -4.74 3.62
CA ILE A 55 12.37 -4.93 2.48
C ILE A 55 11.96 -6.39 2.43
N TYR A 56 10.69 -6.64 2.20
CA TYR A 56 10.18 -7.99 2.04
C TYR A 56 9.05 -8.02 1.01
N GLY A 57 8.59 -9.21 0.63
CA GLY A 57 7.50 -9.31 -0.30
C GLY A 57 7.21 -10.73 -0.74
N ARG A 58 6.33 -10.84 -1.73
CA ARG A 58 6.06 -12.10 -2.40
C ARG A 58 5.95 -11.90 -3.90
N ALA A 59 6.57 -12.80 -4.66
CA ALA A 59 6.34 -12.99 -6.08
C ALA A 59 5.52 -14.27 -6.23
N PHE A 60 4.41 -14.24 -6.95
CA PHE A 60 3.49 -15.37 -7.02
C PHE A 60 3.16 -15.78 -8.46
N VAL A 61 2.84 -17.06 -8.62
CA VAL A 61 2.21 -17.62 -9.81
C VAL A 61 1.03 -18.50 -9.40
N ALA A 62 0.04 -18.62 -10.27
CA ALA A 62 -1.11 -19.49 -10.12
C ALA A 62 -1.50 -20.13 -11.46
N GLY A 63 -2.22 -21.25 -11.39
CA GLY A 63 -2.69 -21.98 -12.57
C GLY A 63 -1.54 -22.53 -13.41
N ALA A 64 -1.62 -22.39 -14.74
CA ALA A 64 -0.69 -23.03 -15.67
C ALA A 64 0.74 -22.44 -15.66
N LEU A 65 1.02 -21.39 -14.90
CA LEU A 65 2.31 -20.71 -14.91
C LEU A 65 3.36 -21.44 -14.07
N PRO A 66 4.60 -21.64 -14.57
CA PRO A 66 5.65 -22.31 -13.81
C PRO A 66 6.20 -21.41 -12.70
N ILE A 67 6.56 -22.01 -11.56
CA ILE A 67 7.16 -21.33 -10.39
C ILE A 67 8.43 -20.54 -10.73
N LYS A 68 9.11 -20.91 -11.82
CA LYS A 68 10.27 -20.17 -12.34
C LYS A 68 9.97 -18.69 -12.55
N LEU A 69 8.78 -18.33 -13.03
CA LEU A 69 8.43 -16.92 -13.26
C LEU A 69 8.42 -16.09 -11.96
N ALA A 70 7.98 -16.67 -10.85
CA ALA A 70 8.05 -15.99 -9.55
C ALA A 70 9.48 -15.87 -9.02
N LYS A 71 10.33 -16.88 -9.27
CA LYS A 71 11.76 -16.81 -8.94
C LYS A 71 12.45 -15.71 -9.74
N ASP A 72 12.16 -15.62 -11.04
CA ASP A 72 12.70 -14.62 -11.95
C ASP A 72 12.24 -13.20 -11.55
N MET A 73 10.94 -13.01 -11.26
CA MET A 73 10.39 -11.75 -10.72
C MET A 73 11.10 -11.33 -9.42
N SER A 74 11.24 -12.25 -8.45
CA SER A 74 11.89 -11.97 -7.18
C SER A 74 13.36 -11.59 -7.37
N ALA A 75 14.12 -12.38 -8.14
CA ALA A 75 15.53 -12.10 -8.41
C ALA A 75 15.73 -10.77 -9.14
N ALA A 76 14.90 -10.45 -10.13
CA ALA A 76 14.97 -9.19 -10.85
C ALA A 76 14.66 -7.98 -9.96
N ALA A 77 13.65 -8.09 -9.09
CA ALA A 77 13.33 -7.05 -8.11
C ALA A 77 14.49 -6.82 -7.12
N VAL A 78 15.07 -7.89 -6.56
CA VAL A 78 16.22 -7.80 -5.66
C VAL A 78 17.41 -7.12 -6.36
N ARG A 79 17.74 -7.54 -7.59
CA ARG A 79 18.83 -6.92 -8.37
C ARG A 79 18.59 -5.44 -8.62
N CYS A 80 17.34 -5.04 -8.91
CA CYS A 80 16.98 -3.64 -9.12
C CYS A 80 17.15 -2.82 -7.83
N ILE A 81 16.60 -3.29 -6.71
CA ILE A 81 16.68 -2.61 -5.42
C ILE A 81 18.14 -2.46 -4.95
N ARG A 82 18.97 -3.50 -5.14
CA ARG A 82 20.38 -3.50 -4.73
C ARG A 82 21.24 -2.46 -5.45
N LYS A 83 20.81 -1.92 -6.60
CA LYS A 83 21.51 -0.82 -7.28
C LYS A 83 21.46 0.47 -6.46
N GLU A 84 20.35 0.71 -5.76
CA GLU A 84 20.11 1.90 -4.96
C GLU A 84 20.34 1.67 -3.45
N ILE A 85 20.04 0.46 -2.96
CA ILE A 85 20.08 0.12 -1.52
C ILE A 85 20.96 -1.11 -1.31
N ARG A 86 22.23 -0.88 -0.94
CA ARG A 86 23.25 -1.95 -0.86
C ARG A 86 23.15 -2.81 0.39
N ASP A 87 22.97 -2.22 1.57
CA ASP A 87 23.17 -2.90 2.86
C ASP A 87 21.89 -3.06 3.69
N LEU A 88 20.78 -3.45 3.04
CA LEU A 88 19.50 -3.70 3.69
C LEU A 88 19.11 -5.19 3.63
N TYR A 89 18.40 -5.70 4.64
CA TYR A 89 17.78 -7.03 4.52
C TYR A 89 16.66 -7.01 3.49
N ILE A 90 16.71 -7.92 2.51
CA ILE A 90 15.71 -8.05 1.44
C ILE A 90 15.26 -9.51 1.34
N ASN A 91 13.96 -9.78 1.52
CA ASN A 91 13.40 -11.12 1.39
C ASN A 91 12.08 -11.13 0.59
N ILE A 92 12.15 -11.46 -0.70
CA ILE A 92 10.98 -11.57 -1.58
C ILE A 92 10.74 -13.05 -1.88
N GLN A 93 9.69 -13.62 -1.28
CA GLN A 93 9.41 -15.04 -1.39
C GLN A 93 8.74 -15.40 -2.73
N PRO A 94 9.31 -16.29 -3.55
CA PRO A 94 8.62 -16.86 -4.70
C PRO A 94 7.62 -17.93 -4.23
N VAL A 95 6.36 -17.81 -4.64
CA VAL A 95 5.25 -18.66 -4.19
C VAL A 95 4.46 -19.18 -5.38
N ARG A 96 4.06 -20.46 -5.33
CA ARG A 96 2.99 -20.99 -6.19
C ARG A 96 1.73 -21.04 -5.35
N GLU A 97 0.66 -20.40 -5.80
CA GLU A 97 -0.64 -20.57 -5.15
C GLU A 97 -1.10 -22.03 -5.32
N PRO A 98 -1.65 -22.66 -4.27
CA PRO A 98 -2.24 -23.99 -4.38
C PRO A 98 -3.34 -24.02 -5.45
N ASP A 99 -3.40 -25.08 -6.25
CA ASP A 99 -4.34 -25.18 -7.37
C ASP A 99 -5.81 -25.24 -6.89
N ASP A 100 -6.06 -25.68 -5.65
CA ASP A 100 -7.37 -25.68 -4.99
C ASP A 100 -7.74 -24.34 -4.34
N GLN A 101 -6.77 -23.43 -4.18
CA GLN A 101 -6.94 -22.10 -3.57
C GLN A 101 -6.82 -20.95 -4.58
N ALA A 102 -6.75 -21.25 -5.88
CA ALA A 102 -6.67 -20.26 -6.94
C ALA A 102 -7.52 -20.63 -8.16
N VAL A 103 -8.31 -19.69 -8.65
CA VAL A 103 -9.06 -19.79 -9.89
C VAL A 103 -8.38 -18.97 -10.97
N GLY A 104 -8.10 -19.64 -12.08
CA GLY A 104 -7.47 -19.05 -13.25
C GLY A 104 -5.96 -18.97 -13.18
N THR A 105 -5.38 -18.28 -14.17
CA THR A 105 -3.93 -18.21 -14.37
C THR A 105 -3.45 -16.79 -14.20
N GLY A 106 -2.47 -16.57 -13.32
CA GLY A 106 -1.97 -15.23 -13.04
C GLY A 106 -0.62 -15.25 -12.34
N SER A 107 0.10 -14.13 -12.46
CA SER A 107 1.35 -13.92 -11.75
C SER A 107 1.51 -12.46 -11.37
N GLY A 108 2.36 -12.20 -10.40
CA GLY A 108 2.67 -10.84 -9.98
C GLY A 108 3.63 -10.82 -8.82
N ILE A 109 3.96 -9.61 -8.39
CA ILE A 109 4.87 -9.37 -7.29
C ILE A 109 4.40 -8.17 -6.50
N ILE A 110 4.55 -8.25 -5.19
CA ILE A 110 4.44 -7.11 -4.27
C ILE A 110 5.71 -7.09 -3.42
N VAL A 111 6.32 -5.91 -3.34
CA VAL A 111 7.50 -5.64 -2.52
C VAL A 111 7.18 -4.49 -1.59
N VAL A 112 7.52 -4.63 -0.32
CA VAL A 112 7.16 -3.72 0.76
C VAL A 112 8.44 -3.34 1.51
N ALA A 113 8.63 -2.05 1.73
CA ALA A 113 9.61 -1.51 2.66
C ALA A 113 8.94 -1.16 3.98
N GLU A 114 9.56 -1.56 5.09
CA GLU A 114 9.15 -1.21 6.44
C GLU A 114 10.16 -0.25 7.05
N THR A 115 9.66 0.76 7.78
CA THR A 115 10.51 1.74 8.45
C THR A 115 10.52 1.57 9.96
N SER A 116 11.47 2.22 10.64
CA SER A 116 11.61 2.18 12.10
C SER A 116 10.41 2.75 12.86
N THR A 117 9.57 3.57 12.22
CA THR A 117 8.33 4.13 12.78
C THR A 117 7.09 3.33 12.38
N GLY A 118 7.27 2.19 11.70
CA GLY A 118 6.17 1.33 11.25
C GLY A 118 5.42 1.87 10.04
N CYS A 119 6.05 2.71 9.21
CA CYS A 119 5.52 3.03 7.88
C CYS A 119 5.73 1.84 6.95
N LEU A 120 4.77 1.65 6.02
CA LEU A 120 4.81 0.59 5.02
C LEU A 120 4.60 1.24 3.66
N LEU A 121 5.59 1.10 2.77
CA LEU A 121 5.52 1.59 1.39
C LEU A 121 5.73 0.41 0.46
N ALA A 122 4.91 0.31 -0.59
CA ALA A 122 4.98 -0.81 -1.50
C ALA A 122 5.18 -0.41 -2.96
N GLY A 123 5.67 -1.38 -3.73
CA GLY A 123 5.59 -1.40 -5.18
C GLY A 123 5.07 -2.76 -5.62
N SER A 124 4.19 -2.77 -6.63
CA SER A 124 3.62 -4.01 -7.15
C SER A 124 3.48 -3.96 -8.66
N SER A 125 3.54 -5.12 -9.30
CA SER A 125 3.29 -5.26 -10.73
C SER A 125 2.70 -6.63 -11.01
N LEU A 126 1.79 -6.67 -11.98
CA LEU A 126 1.16 -7.89 -12.46
C LEU A 126 1.82 -8.38 -13.74
N GLY A 127 1.93 -9.71 -13.84
CA GLY A 127 2.25 -10.37 -15.08
C GLY A 127 1.07 -10.30 -16.05
N LYS A 128 1.38 -10.31 -17.34
CA LYS A 128 0.39 -10.43 -18.41
C LYS A 128 1.01 -11.20 -19.57
N ARG A 129 0.18 -11.80 -20.42
CA ARG A 129 0.64 -12.55 -21.60
C ARG A 129 1.61 -11.71 -22.43
N GLY A 130 2.77 -12.28 -22.77
CA GLY A 130 3.83 -11.61 -23.54
C GLY A 130 4.73 -10.65 -22.75
N LYS A 131 4.48 -10.42 -21.46
CA LYS A 131 5.35 -9.60 -20.60
C LYS A 131 6.38 -10.48 -19.89
N ASN A 132 7.66 -10.14 -20.04
CA ASN A 132 8.77 -10.82 -19.38
C ASN A 132 8.66 -10.70 -17.84
N SER A 133 8.85 -11.81 -17.11
CA SER A 133 8.83 -11.86 -15.64
C SER A 133 9.88 -10.94 -15.00
N ASP A 134 11.08 -10.81 -15.57
CA ASP A 134 12.11 -9.90 -15.06
C ASP A 134 11.61 -8.45 -15.10
N LYS A 135 10.93 -8.07 -16.18
CA LYS A 135 10.34 -6.74 -16.31
C LYS A 135 9.26 -6.49 -15.25
N VAL A 136 8.43 -7.49 -14.94
CA VAL A 136 7.43 -7.39 -13.85
C VAL A 136 8.13 -7.16 -12.50
N GLY A 137 9.21 -7.89 -12.21
CA GLY A 137 10.02 -7.70 -11.01
C GLY A 137 10.64 -6.30 -10.92
N ILE A 138 11.25 -5.84 -12.00
CA ILE A 138 11.87 -4.51 -12.10
C ILE A 138 10.84 -3.40 -11.89
N GLU A 139 9.69 -3.46 -12.58
CA GLU A 139 8.66 -2.42 -12.44
C GLU A 139 8.16 -2.29 -11.00
N ALA A 140 7.95 -3.40 -10.28
CA ALA A 140 7.55 -3.36 -8.88
C ALA A 140 8.64 -2.75 -7.98
N ALA A 141 9.90 -3.09 -8.24
CA ALA A 141 11.04 -2.50 -7.54
C ALA A 141 11.17 -0.99 -7.82
N GLU A 142 11.01 -0.56 -9.07
CA GLU A 142 11.06 0.85 -9.46
C GLU A 142 9.94 1.68 -8.82
N ILE A 143 8.72 1.12 -8.72
CA ILE A 143 7.62 1.75 -8.00
C ILE A 143 7.98 1.91 -6.50
N LEU A 144 8.50 0.85 -5.88
CA LEU A 144 8.93 0.92 -4.48
C LEU A 144 10.02 1.99 -4.29
N LEU A 145 11.06 1.99 -5.13
CA LEU A 145 12.17 2.94 -5.04
C LEU A 145 11.69 4.40 -5.23
N ARG A 146 10.73 4.63 -6.13
CA ARG A 146 10.08 5.94 -6.30
C ARG A 146 9.35 6.38 -5.03
N ASN A 147 8.56 5.49 -4.44
CA ASN A 147 7.88 5.73 -3.17
C ASN A 147 8.89 5.98 -2.03
N LEU A 148 10.05 5.32 -2.08
CA LEU A 148 11.09 5.55 -1.09
C LEU A 148 11.82 6.89 -1.29
N LYS A 149 11.91 7.40 -2.51
CA LYS A 149 12.68 8.61 -2.85
C LYS A 149 12.04 9.88 -2.31
N HIS A 150 10.71 10.00 -2.35
CA HIS A 150 10.06 11.28 -2.05
C HIS A 150 10.15 11.69 -0.57
N GLY A 151 10.28 10.76 0.40
CA GLY A 151 10.41 11.14 1.82
C GLY A 151 9.15 10.97 2.67
N GLY A 152 8.04 10.51 2.08
CA GLY A 152 6.74 10.38 2.72
C GLY A 152 6.60 9.10 3.56
N THR A 153 5.57 9.06 4.39
CA THR A 153 5.23 7.93 5.27
C THR A 153 4.31 6.90 4.61
N VAL A 154 3.74 7.24 3.46
CA VAL A 154 2.80 6.42 2.68
C VAL A 154 3.19 6.39 1.20
N ASP A 155 2.85 5.30 0.52
CA ASP A 155 2.97 5.19 -0.94
C ASP A 155 1.79 5.84 -1.68
N ASP A 156 1.93 6.00 -3.01
CA ASP A 156 0.93 6.60 -3.90
C ASP A 156 -0.48 6.01 -3.74
N SER A 157 -0.61 4.70 -3.51
CA SER A 157 -1.90 4.00 -3.41
C SER A 157 -2.51 4.10 -2.01
N LEU A 158 -1.68 4.14 -0.98
CA LEU A 158 -2.15 4.32 0.38
C LEU A 158 -2.56 5.79 0.63
N GLN A 159 -1.98 6.74 -0.10
CA GLN A 159 -2.28 8.16 -0.02
C GLN A 159 -3.78 8.45 -0.19
N ASP A 160 -4.43 7.93 -1.23
CA ASP A 160 -5.87 8.15 -1.47
C ASP A 160 -6.75 7.26 -0.59
N GLN A 161 -6.32 6.03 -0.29
CA GLN A 161 -7.06 5.08 0.55
C GLN A 161 -7.31 5.61 1.97
N LEU A 162 -6.40 6.42 2.52
CA LEU A 162 -6.53 6.97 3.87
C LEU A 162 -7.53 8.14 3.96
N ILE A 163 -7.82 8.82 2.85
CA ILE A 163 -8.62 10.05 2.84
C ILE A 163 -10.01 9.83 3.44
N ILE A 164 -10.68 8.73 3.10
CA ILE A 164 -12.01 8.43 3.64
C ILE A 164 -11.97 8.23 5.16
N PHE A 165 -10.95 7.57 5.69
CA PHE A 165 -10.82 7.34 7.13
C PHE A 165 -10.46 8.64 7.87
N MET A 166 -9.60 9.48 7.28
CA MET A 166 -9.29 10.81 7.79
C MET A 166 -10.55 11.69 7.88
N ALA A 167 -11.39 11.66 6.85
CA ALA A 167 -12.63 12.43 6.80
C ALA A 167 -13.65 11.98 7.86
N LEU A 168 -13.74 10.67 8.13
CA LEU A 168 -14.68 10.11 9.10
C LEU A 168 -14.20 10.21 10.56
N ALA A 169 -12.89 10.25 10.79
CA ALA A 169 -12.28 10.30 12.11
C ALA A 169 -12.72 11.51 12.94
N LYS A 170 -12.69 11.36 14.26
CA LYS A 170 -12.99 12.42 15.22
C LYS A 170 -11.71 13.15 15.64
N GLY A 171 -11.45 14.29 15.02
CA GLY A 171 -10.29 15.12 15.32
C GLY A 171 -9.45 15.39 14.08
N VAL A 172 -8.17 15.73 14.28
CA VAL A 172 -7.26 16.12 13.20
C VAL A 172 -6.34 14.97 12.84
N SER A 173 -6.46 14.46 11.62
CA SER A 173 -5.51 13.50 11.06
C SER A 173 -4.43 14.21 10.24
N ARG A 174 -3.19 13.73 10.31
CA ARG A 174 -2.05 14.23 9.51
C ARG A 174 -1.31 13.08 8.86
N VAL A 175 -1.03 13.21 7.56
CA VAL A 175 -0.24 12.24 6.80
C VAL A 175 0.80 12.99 5.97
N LYS A 176 2.08 12.66 6.14
CA LYS A 176 3.14 13.15 5.26
C LYS A 176 3.29 12.21 4.07
N SER A 177 3.01 12.68 2.87
CA SER A 177 3.10 11.90 1.64
C SER A 177 4.17 12.41 0.70
N GLY A 178 4.40 11.69 -0.40
CA GLY A 178 5.07 12.25 -1.58
C GLY A 178 4.19 13.25 -2.33
N PRO A 179 4.51 13.53 -3.60
CA PRO A 179 3.66 14.33 -4.48
C PRO A 179 2.21 13.85 -4.46
N ILE A 180 1.27 14.78 -4.48
CA ILE A 180 -0.15 14.44 -4.40
C ILE A 180 -0.61 13.89 -5.75
N THR A 181 -1.10 12.66 -5.76
CA THR A 181 -1.64 12.03 -6.97
C THR A 181 -3.00 12.62 -7.35
N LEU A 182 -3.38 12.53 -8.62
CA LEU A 182 -4.72 12.91 -9.07
C LEU A 182 -5.83 12.11 -8.36
N HIS A 183 -5.56 10.84 -8.02
CA HIS A 183 -6.48 10.00 -7.25
C HIS A 183 -6.71 10.59 -5.85
N THR A 184 -5.65 11.01 -5.15
CA THR A 184 -5.75 11.65 -3.84
C THR A 184 -6.49 12.98 -3.91
N GLN A 185 -6.21 13.82 -4.93
CA GLN A 185 -6.95 15.08 -5.12
C GLN A 185 -8.45 14.82 -5.31
N THR A 186 -8.79 13.82 -6.12
CA THR A 186 -10.17 13.43 -6.38
C THR A 186 -10.83 12.86 -5.11
N ALA A 187 -10.12 12.04 -4.34
CA ALA A 187 -10.61 11.49 -3.08
C ALA A 187 -10.88 12.60 -2.06
N ILE A 188 -9.98 13.59 -1.93
CA ILE A 188 -10.18 14.77 -1.07
C ILE A 188 -11.41 15.54 -1.51
N HIS A 189 -11.53 15.86 -2.80
CA HIS A 189 -12.65 16.60 -3.35
C HIS A 189 -14.00 15.98 -3.02
N PHE A 190 -14.16 14.66 -3.23
CA PHE A 190 -15.41 13.97 -2.91
C PHE A 190 -15.62 13.79 -1.41
N ALA A 191 -14.56 13.54 -0.63
CA ALA A 191 -14.68 13.46 0.82
C ALA A 191 -15.19 14.78 1.42
N GLU A 192 -14.71 15.93 0.94
CA GLU A 192 -15.20 17.25 1.36
C GLU A 192 -16.63 17.55 0.91
N GLN A 193 -17.06 17.06 -0.27
CA GLN A 193 -18.45 17.24 -0.73
C GLN A 193 -19.44 16.36 0.03
N LEU A 194 -19.06 15.12 0.34
CA LEU A 194 -19.93 14.14 0.97
C LEU A 194 -19.94 14.25 2.49
N THR A 195 -18.96 14.95 3.07
CA THR A 195 -18.82 15.12 4.52
C THR A 195 -18.68 16.59 4.88
N LYS A 196 -18.55 16.90 6.18
CA LYS A 196 -18.17 18.25 6.65
C LYS A 196 -16.68 18.35 6.98
N ALA A 197 -15.90 17.33 6.61
CA ALA A 197 -14.46 17.34 6.84
C ALA A 197 -13.79 18.43 6.01
N LYS A 198 -12.69 18.96 6.52
CA LYS A 198 -11.88 19.98 5.82
C LYS A 198 -10.48 19.47 5.64
N PHE A 199 -10.01 19.47 4.40
CA PHE A 199 -8.64 19.08 4.08
C PHE A 199 -7.79 20.32 3.82
N THR A 200 -6.52 20.22 4.19
CA THR A 200 -5.51 21.20 3.83
C THR A 200 -4.27 20.45 3.41
N VAL A 201 -3.74 20.79 2.26
CA VAL A 201 -2.53 20.18 1.70
C VAL A 201 -1.47 21.26 1.62
N THR A 202 -0.38 21.05 2.36
CA THR A 202 0.76 21.98 2.40
C THR A 202 2.02 21.27 1.96
N LYS A 203 2.90 21.96 1.26
CA LYS A 203 4.24 21.43 0.97
C LYS A 203 5.03 21.41 2.28
N SER A 204 5.67 20.28 2.59
CA SER A 204 6.51 20.19 3.80
C SER A 204 7.85 20.87 3.54
N GLU A 205 8.33 21.62 4.52
CA GLU A 205 9.72 22.08 4.55
C GLU A 205 10.60 20.87 4.91
N GLU A 206 11.39 20.40 3.95
CA GLU A 206 12.36 19.31 4.16
C GLU A 206 13.77 19.91 4.11
N GLU A 207 14.66 19.41 4.97
CA GLU A 207 16.07 19.82 4.97
C GLU A 207 16.79 19.45 3.65
N ASP A 208 16.30 18.41 2.98
CA ASP A 208 16.78 17.94 1.69
C ASP A 208 15.89 18.50 0.57
N PRO A 209 16.37 19.46 -0.25
CA PRO A 209 15.58 20.07 -1.33
C PRO A 209 15.17 19.10 -2.43
N SER A 210 15.79 17.91 -2.49
CA SER A 210 15.42 16.88 -3.46
C SER A 210 14.16 16.10 -3.07
N LYS A 211 13.72 16.22 -1.81
CA LYS A 211 12.49 15.60 -1.33
C LYS A 211 11.29 16.47 -1.63
N ASP A 212 10.34 15.88 -2.34
CA ASP A 212 9.06 16.51 -2.64
C ASP A 212 7.99 15.83 -1.79
N THR A 213 7.74 16.41 -0.60
CA THR A 213 6.72 15.90 0.34
C THR A 213 5.67 16.94 0.66
N TYR A 214 4.51 16.42 1.05
CA TYR A 214 3.33 17.22 1.37
C TYR A 214 2.71 16.69 2.66
N ILE A 215 2.18 17.59 3.48
CA ILE A 215 1.34 17.26 4.63
C ILE A 215 -0.12 17.37 4.20
N ILE A 216 -0.81 16.24 4.23
CA ILE A 216 -2.27 16.18 4.13
C ILE A 216 -2.80 16.24 5.57
N GLU A 217 -3.44 17.34 5.91
CA GLU A 217 -4.15 17.52 7.18
C GLU A 217 -5.66 17.45 6.93
N CYS A 218 -6.39 16.78 7.81
CA CYS A 218 -7.84 16.70 7.75
C CYS A 218 -8.44 16.92 9.13
N GLN A 219 -9.29 17.93 9.27
CA GLN A 219 -10.25 17.99 10.36
C GLN A 219 -11.44 17.10 9.99
N GLY A 220 -11.48 15.89 10.53
CA GLY A 220 -12.53 14.92 10.26
C GLY A 220 -13.87 15.33 10.86
N MET A 221 -14.95 14.78 10.32
CA MET A 221 -16.33 15.08 10.72
C MET A 221 -16.71 14.47 12.07
N GLY A 222 -15.92 13.52 12.58
CA GLY A 222 -16.22 12.79 13.81
C GLY A 222 -17.51 11.98 13.72
N MET A 223 -17.61 11.11 12.72
CA MET A 223 -18.80 10.29 12.52
C MET A 223 -19.00 9.33 13.70
N ILE A 224 -20.17 9.39 14.32
CA ILE A 224 -20.60 8.47 15.38
C ILE A 224 -21.51 7.42 14.76
N ASN A 225 -21.23 6.16 15.02
CA ASN A 225 -22.10 5.05 14.66
C ASN A 225 -23.31 5.03 15.60
N PRO A 226 -24.55 5.27 15.12
CA PRO A 226 -25.73 5.35 15.98
C PRO A 226 -26.22 3.98 16.46
N ASN A 227 -25.63 2.89 15.97
CA ASN A 227 -26.02 1.52 16.31
C ASN A 227 -25.18 0.93 17.46
N LEU A 228 -24.42 1.76 18.18
CA LEU A 228 -23.54 1.38 19.31
C LEU A 228 -23.66 2.31 20.52
#